data_AF-A0A6N6JMZ2-F1
#
_entry.id   AF-A0A6N6JMZ2-F1
#
_cell.length_a   1.000
_cell.length_b   1.000
_cell.length_c   1.000
_cell.angle_alpha   90.00
_cell.angle_beta   90.00
_cell.angle_gamma   90.00
#
_symmetry.space_group_name_H-M   'P 1'
#
loop_
_entity.id
_entity.type
_entity.pdbx_description
1 polymer ?
#
loop_
_entity_poly.entity_id
_entity_poly.type
_entity_poly.pdbx_seq_one_letter_code
_entity_poly.pdbx_strand_id
1 'polypeptide(L)'
;MRVEDLKVGDDVITRDNGTQPLVSVSIKTLDAFWLRTHEHLQPIVIEAGVLGNGLPEQPIRVSPNHRLLSLRDRTALAYVDAETLIAAKNLLNPKAGIYKLDAGTVTYVHIACVCHQVVLCNGTWTEIFQPHDKSHHGFGNAQRIELFEIFPDLKTTHPWRQRSTSREMWRRQSARLMAR
;
A
#
# COMPACT_ATOMS: atom_id res chain seq x y z
N MET A 1 -6.90 -13.91 6.14
CA MET A 1 -5.48 -13.99 6.56
C MET A 1 -5.08 -12.61 7.02
N ARG A 2 -4.32 -12.49 8.12
CA ARG A 2 -3.89 -11.18 8.63
C ARG A 2 -2.57 -10.79 7.96
N VAL A 3 -2.30 -9.49 7.82
CA VAL A 3 -1.12 -9.01 7.08
C VAL A 3 0.19 -9.40 7.78
N GLU A 4 0.17 -9.47 9.11
CA GLU A 4 1.29 -9.89 9.95
C GLU A 4 1.64 -11.37 9.85
N ASP A 5 0.75 -12.20 9.28
CA ASP A 5 0.97 -13.63 9.08
C ASP A 5 1.52 -13.96 7.68
N LEU A 6 1.52 -12.98 6.77
CA LEU A 6 1.92 -13.16 5.37
C LEU A 6 3.41 -13.52 5.25
N LYS A 7 3.70 -14.43 4.33
CA LYS A 7 5.04 -14.89 4.01
C LYS A 7 5.31 -14.74 2.52
N VAL A 8 6.59 -14.74 2.18
CA VAL A 8 7.00 -14.74 0.78
C VAL A 8 6.52 -16.03 0.11
N GLY A 9 5.85 -15.89 -1.03
CA GLY A 9 5.20 -16.99 -1.75
C GLY A 9 3.68 -17.07 -1.53
N ASP A 10 3.14 -16.41 -0.51
CA ASP A 10 1.69 -16.34 -0.32
C ASP A 10 1.04 -15.52 -1.43
N ASP A 11 -0.15 -15.95 -1.88
CA ASP A 11 -0.91 -15.26 -2.91
C ASP A 11 -1.80 -14.16 -2.31
N VAL A 12 -1.77 -12.99 -2.94
CA VAL A 12 -2.68 -11.87 -2.64
C VAL A 12 -3.58 -11.59 -3.84
N ILE A 13 -4.84 -11.25 -3.57
CA ILE A 13 -5.80 -10.87 -4.61
C ILE A 13 -5.43 -9.47 -5.10
N THR A 14 -5.16 -9.34 -6.39
CA THR A 14 -4.92 -8.04 -7.04
C THR A 14 -6.06 -7.66 -7.98
N ARG A 15 -6.23 -6.35 -8.19
CA ARG A 15 -7.33 -5.80 -8.99
C ARG A 15 -7.27 -6.23 -10.45
N ASP A 16 -6.09 -6.14 -11.06
CA ASP A 16 -5.95 -6.25 -12.53
C ASP A 16 -5.29 -7.55 -13.00
N ASN A 17 -4.62 -8.28 -12.11
CA ASN A 17 -3.76 -9.40 -12.49
C ASN A 17 -4.14 -10.72 -11.78
N GLY A 18 -5.34 -10.80 -11.20
CA GLY A 18 -5.77 -11.96 -10.42
C GLY A 18 -4.93 -12.13 -9.15
N THR A 19 -4.74 -13.37 -8.69
CA THR A 19 -3.86 -13.62 -7.54
C THR A 19 -2.39 -13.50 -7.94
N GLN A 20 -1.59 -12.84 -7.11
CA GLN A 20 -0.17 -12.63 -7.33
C GLN A 20 0.63 -13.06 -6.10
N PRO A 21 1.74 -13.78 -6.27
CA PRO A 21 2.57 -14.20 -5.14
C PRO A 21 3.38 -13.02 -4.61
N LEU A 22 3.46 -12.94 -3.29
CA LEU A 22 4.39 -12.03 -2.62
C LEU A 22 5.82 -12.48 -2.88
N VAL A 23 6.71 -11.51 -3.11
CA VAL A 23 8.15 -11.74 -3.28
C VAL A 23 8.97 -11.10 -2.16
N SER A 24 8.35 -10.26 -1.34
CA SER A 24 8.95 -9.68 -0.14
C SER A 24 7.90 -9.41 0.93
N VAL A 25 8.29 -9.59 2.18
CA VAL A 25 7.57 -9.15 3.37
C VAL A 25 8.60 -8.55 4.32
N SER A 26 8.42 -7.29 4.70
CA SER A 26 9.28 -6.53 5.61
C SER A 26 8.45 -6.10 6.82
N ILE A 27 8.96 -6.35 8.02
CA ILE A 27 8.26 -6.05 9.28
C ILE A 27 9.17 -5.18 10.14
N LYS A 28 8.63 -4.07 10.65
CA LYS A 28 9.33 -3.17 11.56
C LYS A 28 8.40 -2.68 12.65
N THR A 29 8.83 -2.83 13.90
CA THR A 29 8.16 -2.22 15.05
C THR A 29 8.84 -0.90 15.40
N LEU A 30 8.05 0.16 15.52
CA LEU A 30 8.44 1.48 16.00
C LEU A 30 7.89 1.66 17.41
N ASP A 31 8.77 2.04 18.34
CA ASP A 31 8.40 2.28 19.72
C ASP A 31 7.82 3.69 19.94
N ALA A 32 7.36 3.95 21.16
CA ALA A 32 6.72 5.21 21.53
C ALA A 32 7.65 6.42 21.38
N PHE A 33 8.94 6.24 21.66
CA PHE A 33 9.90 7.34 21.58
C PHE A 33 10.14 7.73 20.13
N TRP A 34 10.26 6.73 19.26
CA TRP A 34 10.44 6.92 17.83
C TRP A 34 9.21 7.63 17.24
N LEU A 35 8.00 7.17 17.57
CA LEU A 35 6.75 7.74 17.07
C LEU A 35 6.49 9.17 17.56
N ARG A 36 6.89 9.50 18.80
CA ARG A 36 6.82 10.88 19.33
C ARG A 36 7.78 11.84 18.63
N THR A 37 8.94 11.36 18.20
CA THR A 37 9.94 12.18 17.49
C THR A 37 9.68 12.27 15.98
N HIS A 38 8.85 11.36 15.44
CA HIS A 38 8.51 11.28 14.02
C HIS A 38 6.98 11.19 13.85
N GLU A 39 6.31 12.25 14.28
CA GLU A 39 4.85 12.33 14.29
C GLU A 39 4.20 12.07 12.92
N HIS A 40 4.90 12.33 11.81
CA HIS A 40 4.42 12.07 10.45
C HIS A 40 4.34 10.57 10.11
N LEU A 41 4.75 9.69 11.03
CA LEU A 41 4.68 8.23 10.90
C LEU A 41 3.72 7.58 11.88
N GLN A 42 2.95 8.38 12.62
CA GLN A 42 1.80 7.86 13.35
C GLN A 42 0.74 7.36 12.35
N PRO A 43 0.17 6.17 12.57
CA PRO A 43 -0.70 5.54 11.59
C PRO A 43 -2.03 6.27 11.48
N ILE A 44 -2.69 6.06 10.35
CA ILE A 44 -4.05 6.52 10.12
C ILE A 44 -5.00 5.35 10.27
N VAL A 45 -6.03 5.56 11.08
CA VAL A 45 -7.16 4.66 11.23
C VAL A 45 -8.24 5.13 10.26
N ILE A 46 -8.75 4.19 9.48
CA ILE A 46 -9.94 4.35 8.66
C ILE A 46 -10.96 3.36 9.21
N GLU A 47 -11.96 3.87 9.93
CA GLU A 47 -13.00 3.04 10.55
C GLU A 47 -13.86 2.31 9.52
N ALA A 48 -14.58 1.27 9.94
CA ALA A 48 -15.44 0.52 9.04
C ALA A 48 -16.54 1.41 8.42
N GLY A 49 -16.82 1.22 7.14
CA GLY A 49 -17.90 1.90 6.41
C GLY A 49 -17.67 3.36 6.00
N VAL A 50 -16.58 4.01 6.43
CA VAL A 50 -16.37 5.46 6.25
C VAL A 50 -15.99 5.88 4.83
N LEU A 51 -15.58 4.94 3.98
CA LEU A 51 -15.26 5.18 2.56
C LEU A 51 -16.49 5.04 1.65
N GLY A 52 -17.67 4.78 2.22
CA GLY A 52 -18.92 4.58 1.48
C GLY A 52 -19.18 3.11 1.13
N ASN A 53 -20.44 2.78 0.82
CA ASN A 53 -20.90 1.42 0.46
C ASN A 53 -20.52 0.33 1.49
N GLY A 54 -20.36 0.68 2.76
CA GLY A 54 -19.93 -0.25 3.80
C GLY A 54 -18.43 -0.56 3.80
N LEU A 55 -17.61 0.20 3.07
CA LEU A 55 -16.16 0.03 3.01
C LEU A 55 -15.40 1.00 3.92
N PRO A 56 -14.25 0.60 4.49
CA PRO A 56 -13.77 -0.78 4.55
C PRO A 56 -14.71 -1.65 5.39
N GLU A 57 -14.75 -2.95 5.13
CA GLU A 57 -15.62 -3.90 5.86
C GLU A 57 -15.21 -4.04 7.33
N GLN A 58 -13.93 -3.78 7.62
CA GLN A 58 -13.35 -3.72 8.95
C GLN A 58 -12.36 -2.56 9.01
N PRO A 59 -12.13 -1.94 10.18
CA PRO A 59 -11.19 -0.84 10.30
C PRO A 59 -9.81 -1.24 9.76
N ILE A 60 -9.17 -0.33 9.02
CA ILE A 60 -7.81 -0.51 8.53
C ILE A 60 -6.89 0.52 9.17
N ARG A 61 -5.65 0.09 9.45
CA ARG A 61 -4.57 0.95 9.95
C ARG A 61 -3.46 0.94 8.92
N VAL A 62 -3.13 2.12 8.43
CA VAL A 62 -2.15 2.27 7.35
C VAL A 62 -1.18 3.40 7.65
N SER A 63 -0.02 3.37 7.01
CA SER A 63 0.92 4.48 7.09
C SER A 63 0.34 5.72 6.40
N PRO A 64 0.72 6.95 6.82
CA PRO A 64 0.09 8.17 6.31
C PRO A 64 0.13 8.37 4.79
N ASN A 65 1.21 7.93 4.13
CA ASN A 65 1.32 8.01 2.67
C ASN A 65 0.85 6.74 1.94
N HIS A 66 0.34 5.73 2.64
CA HIS A 66 -0.27 4.55 2.00
C HIS A 66 -1.49 4.98 1.17
N ARG A 67 -1.62 4.46 -0.05
CA ARG A 67 -2.66 4.89 -0.96
C ARG A 67 -3.80 3.89 -1.06
N LEU A 68 -5.01 4.43 -1.10
CA LEU A 68 -6.24 3.70 -1.33
C LEU A 68 -6.79 4.09 -2.69
N LEU A 69 -7.40 3.14 -3.37
CA LEU A 69 -8.10 3.40 -4.61
C LEU A 69 -9.41 4.11 -4.29
N SER A 70 -9.50 5.37 -4.73
CA SER A 70 -10.72 6.14 -4.68
C SER A 70 -11.47 5.94 -5.98
N LEU A 71 -12.66 5.34 -5.88
CA LEU A 71 -13.62 5.33 -6.96
C LEU A 71 -14.44 6.61 -6.81
N ARG A 72 -14.28 7.56 -7.72
CA ARG A 72 -15.21 8.71 -7.75
C ARG A 72 -16.60 8.19 -8.09
N ASP A 73 -17.60 8.68 -7.35
CA ASP A 73 -18.99 8.41 -7.65
C ASP A 73 -19.31 8.89 -9.07
N ARG A 74 -20.04 8.08 -9.84
CA ARG A 74 -20.31 8.26 -11.28
C ARG A 74 -21.24 9.44 -11.59
N THR A 75 -21.56 10.26 -10.58
CA THR A 75 -22.67 11.22 -10.58
C THR A 75 -22.23 12.66 -10.89
N ALA A 76 -20.93 12.96 -10.97
CA ALA A 76 -20.46 14.27 -11.40
C ALA A 76 -20.20 14.29 -12.92
N LEU A 77 -21.14 14.92 -13.62
CA LEU A 77 -21.15 15.24 -15.05
C LEU A 77 -19.75 15.47 -15.66
N ALA A 78 -19.50 14.69 -16.72
CA ALA A 78 -18.41 14.79 -17.69
C ALA A 78 -16.99 14.52 -17.17
N TYR A 79 -16.31 13.63 -17.90
CA TYR A 79 -14.91 13.19 -17.83
C TYR A 79 -14.62 11.92 -17.00
N VAL A 80 -14.48 10.83 -17.77
CA VAL A 80 -13.62 9.63 -17.62
C VAL A 80 -13.49 9.04 -16.21
N ASP A 81 -13.77 7.73 -16.10
CA ASP A 81 -13.48 6.83 -14.98
C ASP A 81 -12.02 6.95 -14.47
N ALA A 82 -11.70 8.02 -13.77
CA ALA A 82 -10.37 8.28 -13.24
C ALA A 82 -10.25 7.61 -11.86
N GLU A 83 -10.05 6.30 -11.86
CA GLU A 83 -9.58 5.59 -10.68
C GLU A 83 -8.30 6.26 -10.19
N THR A 84 -8.34 6.84 -8.99
CA THR A 84 -7.21 7.63 -8.46
C THR A 84 -6.76 7.06 -7.13
N LEU A 85 -5.45 6.91 -6.97
CA LEU A 85 -4.83 6.52 -5.71
C LEU A 85 -4.62 7.74 -4.80
N ILE A 86 -5.33 7.79 -3.68
CA ILE A 86 -5.28 8.87 -2.69
C ILE A 86 -4.55 8.39 -1.44
N ALA A 87 -3.60 9.17 -0.94
CA ALA A 87 -2.90 8.89 0.31
C ALA A 87 -3.85 9.01 1.52
N ALA A 88 -3.74 8.10 2.48
CA ALA A 88 -4.60 8.05 3.66
C ALA A 88 -4.63 9.38 4.44
N LYS A 89 -3.50 10.09 4.54
CA LYS A 89 -3.42 11.40 5.23
C LYS A 89 -4.26 12.49 4.60
N ASN A 90 -4.56 12.36 3.31
CA ASN A 90 -5.41 13.32 2.60
C ASN A 90 -6.90 13.02 2.81
N LEU A 91 -7.24 11.90 3.46
CA LEU A 91 -8.61 11.51 3.81
C LEU A 91 -8.98 11.88 5.26
N LEU A 92 -8.07 12.49 6.03
CA LEU A 92 -8.29 12.82 7.44
C LEU A 92 -9.59 13.61 7.64
N ASN A 93 -10.51 13.00 8.37
CA ASN A 93 -11.77 13.57 8.79
C ASN A 93 -12.20 12.87 10.09
N PRO A 94 -11.72 13.33 11.26
CA PRO A 94 -11.99 12.65 12.53
C PRO A 94 -13.48 12.52 12.84
N LYS A 95 -14.30 13.49 12.41
CA LYS A 95 -15.76 13.45 12.58
C LYS A 95 -16.41 12.33 11.76
N ALA A 96 -15.79 11.92 10.67
CA ALA A 96 -16.25 10.83 9.83
C ALA A 96 -15.57 9.49 10.13
N GLY A 97 -14.70 9.40 11.15
CA GLY A 97 -14.02 8.16 11.51
C GLY A 97 -12.71 7.90 10.75
N ILE A 98 -12.07 8.94 10.18
CA ILE A 98 -10.73 8.83 9.60
C ILE A 98 -9.78 9.75 10.37
N TYR A 99 -8.85 9.19 11.13
CA TYR A 99 -8.03 9.96 12.07
C TYR A 99 -6.63 9.40 12.26
N LYS A 100 -5.72 10.27 12.71
CA LYS A 100 -4.37 9.90 13.13
C LYS A 100 -4.44 9.25 14.51
N LEU A 101 -3.88 8.05 14.65
CA LEU A 101 -3.78 7.37 15.94
C LEU A 101 -2.49 7.79 16.63
N ASP A 102 -2.60 8.34 17.84
CA ASP A 102 -1.45 8.55 18.72
C ASP A 102 -1.07 7.22 19.38
N ALA A 103 -0.29 6.41 18.65
CA ALA A 103 0.06 5.07 19.08
C ALA A 103 1.33 5.08 19.95
N GLY A 104 1.30 4.28 21.02
CA GLY A 104 2.51 4.03 21.83
C GLY A 104 3.47 3.03 21.18
N THR A 105 3.02 2.13 20.32
CA THR A 105 3.89 1.21 19.56
C THR A 105 3.14 0.79 18.31
N VAL A 106 3.85 0.73 17.19
CA VAL A 106 3.27 0.39 15.88
C VAL A 106 4.15 -0.61 15.18
N THR A 107 3.56 -1.70 14.68
CA THR A 107 4.25 -2.62 13.78
C THR A 107 3.78 -2.36 12.35
N TYR A 108 4.69 -1.85 11.53
CA TYR A 108 4.47 -1.69 10.10
C TYR A 108 4.88 -2.96 9.36
N VAL A 109 4.01 -3.39 8.46
CA VAL A 109 4.25 -4.49 7.53
C VAL A 109 4.21 -3.94 6.11
N HIS A 110 5.32 -4.07 5.38
CA HIS A 110 5.38 -3.78 3.95
C HIS A 110 5.50 -5.09 3.18
N ILE A 111 4.60 -5.30 2.24
CA ILE A 111 4.61 -6.44 1.33
C ILE A 111 4.92 -5.95 -0.08
N ALA A 112 5.45 -6.83 -0.92
CA ALA A 112 5.73 -6.47 -2.31
C ALA A 112 5.53 -7.64 -3.28
N CYS A 113 5.00 -7.32 -4.46
CA CYS A 113 4.88 -8.22 -5.61
C CYS A 113 5.97 -7.93 -6.64
N VAL A 114 6.06 -8.74 -7.70
CA VAL A 114 7.05 -8.53 -8.77
C VAL A 114 6.87 -7.19 -9.51
N CYS A 115 5.61 -6.78 -9.69
CA CYS A 115 5.22 -5.51 -10.30
C CYS A 115 4.41 -4.69 -9.30
N HIS A 116 4.12 -3.43 -9.65
CA HIS A 116 3.13 -2.64 -8.94
C HIS A 116 1.77 -3.33 -8.98
N GLN A 117 1.06 -3.36 -7.85
CA GLN A 117 -0.24 -3.99 -7.72
C GLN A 117 -1.13 -3.17 -6.78
N VAL A 118 -2.43 -3.23 -7.02
CA VAL A 118 -3.47 -2.82 -6.07
C VAL A 118 -4.11 -4.10 -5.52
N VAL A 119 -4.20 -4.23 -4.20
CA VAL A 119 -4.65 -5.43 -3.50
C VAL A 119 -5.88 -5.18 -2.65
N LEU A 120 -6.63 -6.24 -2.39
CA LEU A 120 -7.82 -6.18 -1.56
C LEU A 120 -7.45 -6.30 -0.07
N CYS A 121 -7.75 -5.26 0.71
CA CYS A 121 -7.52 -5.17 2.14
C CYS A 121 -8.82 -4.79 2.87
N ASN A 122 -9.38 -5.71 3.66
CA ASN A 122 -10.66 -5.53 4.38
C ASN A 122 -11.77 -4.93 3.48
N GLY A 123 -11.96 -5.50 2.28
CA GLY A 123 -12.94 -5.04 1.29
C GLY A 123 -12.54 -3.80 0.48
N THR A 124 -11.43 -3.14 0.82
CA THR A 124 -10.96 -1.92 0.15
C THR A 124 -9.71 -2.17 -0.68
N TRP A 125 -9.66 -1.58 -1.88
CA TRP A 125 -8.49 -1.65 -2.76
C TRP A 125 -7.40 -0.68 -2.29
N THR A 126 -6.21 -1.21 -1.99
CA THR A 126 -5.06 -0.42 -1.53
C THR A 126 -3.78 -0.78 -2.29
N GLU A 127 -2.84 0.14 -2.30
CA GLU A 127 -1.62 0.02 -3.10
C GLU A 127 -0.54 -0.83 -2.43
N ILE A 128 0.07 -1.76 -3.19
CA ILE A 128 1.40 -2.30 -2.90
C ILE A 128 2.43 -1.41 -3.58
N PHE A 129 2.99 -0.47 -2.82
CA PHE A 129 3.93 0.50 -3.36
C PHE A 129 5.28 -0.14 -3.69
N GLN A 130 5.76 0.17 -4.89
CA GLN A 130 7.02 -0.31 -5.44
C GLN A 130 8.07 0.80 -5.45
N PRO A 131 8.94 0.90 -4.44
CA PRO A 131 9.86 2.03 -4.30
C PRO A 131 10.95 2.07 -5.38
N HIS A 132 11.08 1.02 -6.20
CA HIS A 132 12.09 0.95 -7.26
C HIS A 132 11.49 1.04 -8.66
N ASP A 133 10.16 1.07 -8.76
CA ASP A 133 9.49 1.25 -10.04
C ASP A 133 9.60 2.72 -10.49
N LYS A 134 9.95 2.91 -11.75
CA LYS A 134 10.08 4.22 -12.42
C LYS A 134 8.84 4.55 -13.26
N SER A 135 7.88 3.64 -13.36
CA SER A 135 6.61 3.85 -14.08
C SER A 135 5.77 4.98 -13.47
N HIS A 136 5.96 5.26 -12.17
CA HIS A 136 5.32 6.37 -11.47
C HIS A 136 6.00 7.70 -11.81
N HIS A 137 5.38 8.47 -12.70
CA HIS A 137 5.82 9.77 -13.18
C HIS A 137 5.75 10.84 -12.06
N GLY A 138 6.68 10.79 -11.09
CA GLY A 138 6.83 11.80 -10.02
C GLY A 138 5.84 11.69 -8.85
N PHE A 139 4.74 10.95 -8.98
CA PHE A 139 3.83 10.65 -7.88
C PHE A 139 4.42 9.56 -6.98
N GLY A 140 4.65 9.86 -5.70
CA GLY A 140 5.11 8.87 -4.72
C GLY A 140 6.38 9.21 -3.94
N ASN A 141 6.98 10.39 -4.14
CA ASN A 141 8.18 10.77 -3.39
C ASN A 141 7.95 10.74 -1.87
N ALA A 142 6.82 11.26 -1.38
CA ALA A 142 6.49 11.21 0.05
C ALA A 142 6.33 9.77 0.58
N GLN A 143 5.69 8.88 -0.19
CA GLN A 143 5.50 7.47 0.16
C GLN A 143 6.83 6.70 0.16
N ARG A 144 7.72 7.02 -0.79
CA ARG A 144 9.08 6.46 -0.85
C ARG A 144 9.93 6.91 0.34
N ILE A 145 9.89 8.21 0.68
CA ILE A 145 10.61 8.76 1.84
C ILE A 145 10.12 8.07 3.12
N GLU A 146 8.80 8.03 3.35
CA GLU A 146 8.18 7.33 4.48
C GLU A 146 8.60 5.86 4.54
N LEU A 147 8.50 5.13 3.43
CA LEU A 147 8.87 3.72 3.38
C LEU A 147 10.35 3.52 3.75
N PHE A 148 11.24 4.35 3.23
CA PHE A 148 12.67 4.23 3.48
C PHE A 148 13.12 4.75 4.85
N GLU A 149 12.27 5.54 5.51
CA GLU A 149 12.46 5.94 6.90
C GLU A 149 12.11 4.79 7.84
N ILE A 150 10.99 4.09 7.58
CA ILE A 150 10.56 2.92 8.36
C ILE A 150 11.45 1.69 8.05
N PHE A 151 11.79 1.48 6.78
CA PHE A 151 12.56 0.33 6.28
C PHE A 151 13.81 0.77 5.49
N PRO A 152 14.89 1.21 6.18
CA PRO A 152 16.11 1.68 5.52
C PRO A 152 16.74 0.67 4.56
N ASP A 153 16.64 -0.63 4.87
CA ASP A 153 17.22 -1.72 4.07
C ASP A 153 16.60 -1.82 2.67
N LEU A 154 15.38 -1.31 2.47
CA LEU A 154 14.72 -1.29 1.16
C LEU A 154 15.35 -0.27 0.20
N LYS A 155 16.22 0.63 0.66
CA LYS A 155 16.96 1.56 -0.22
C LYS A 155 17.93 0.82 -1.13
N THR A 156 18.60 -0.20 -0.61
CA THR A 156 19.65 -0.96 -1.30
C THR A 156 19.16 -2.35 -1.73
N THR A 157 18.17 -2.87 -1.04
CA THR A 157 17.58 -4.18 -1.34
C THR A 157 16.57 -4.06 -2.47
N HIS A 158 16.76 -4.86 -3.52
CA HIS A 158 15.78 -5.06 -4.59
C HIS A 158 15.20 -6.47 -4.49
N PRO A 159 14.06 -6.66 -3.82
CA PRO A 159 13.57 -8.01 -3.47
C PRO A 159 13.36 -8.94 -4.68
N TRP A 160 12.92 -8.40 -5.83
CA TRP A 160 12.78 -9.14 -7.10
C TRP A 160 14.11 -9.52 -7.75
N ARG A 161 15.22 -8.81 -7.49
CA ARG A 161 16.53 -9.13 -8.10
C ARG A 161 17.23 -10.29 -7.41
N GLN A 162 16.91 -10.57 -6.15
CA GLN A 162 17.62 -11.57 -5.35
C GLN A 162 17.16 -13.00 -5.64
N ARG A 163 15.97 -13.20 -6.22
CA ARG A 163 15.42 -14.54 -6.52
C ARG A 163 15.35 -14.79 -8.03
N SER A 164 15.91 -15.91 -8.49
CA SER A 164 15.88 -16.34 -9.89
C SER A 164 14.44 -16.50 -10.41
N THR A 165 13.56 -17.07 -9.60
CA THR A 165 12.12 -17.25 -9.91
C THR A 165 11.39 -15.92 -10.06
N SER A 166 11.71 -14.92 -9.23
CA SER A 166 11.15 -13.56 -9.35
C SER A 166 11.63 -12.87 -10.62
N ARG A 167 12.85 -13.13 -11.10
CA ARG A 167 13.36 -12.61 -12.38
C ARG A 167 12.63 -13.22 -13.58
N GLU A 168 12.32 -14.50 -13.55
CA GLU A 168 11.55 -15.16 -14.61
C GLU A 168 10.08 -14.72 -14.61
N MET A 169 9.45 -14.61 -13.43
CA MET A 169 8.12 -14.02 -13.30
C MET A 169 8.09 -12.58 -13.79
N TRP A 170 9.09 -11.78 -13.44
CA TRP A 170 9.23 -10.41 -13.93
C TRP A 170 9.35 -10.38 -15.46
N ARG A 171 10.23 -11.19 -16.07
CA ARG A 171 10.33 -11.28 -17.54
C ARG A 171 9.00 -11.65 -18.20
N ARG A 172 8.28 -12.63 -17.66
CA ARG A 172 6.96 -13.04 -18.17
C ARG A 172 5.91 -11.94 -18.04
N GLN A 173 5.86 -11.24 -16.91
CA GLN A 173 4.92 -10.15 -16.67
C GLN A 173 5.28 -8.88 -17.44
N SER A 174 6.56 -8.49 -17.50
CA SER A 174 7.03 -7.39 -18.32
C SER A 174 6.78 -7.62 -19.80
N ALA A 175 6.95 -8.85 -20.30
CA ALA A 175 6.58 -9.19 -21.68
C ALA A 175 5.08 -9.02 -21.95
N ARG A 176 4.22 -9.37 -20.99
CA ARG A 176 2.77 -9.13 -21.08
C ARG A 176 2.41 -7.64 -21.04
N LEU A 177 3.09 -6.85 -20.21
CA LEU A 177 2.88 -5.41 -20.11
C LEU A 177 3.35 -4.65 -21.36
N MET A 178 4.40 -5.13 -22.03
CA MET A 178 4.90 -4.56 -23.29
C MET A 178 4.12 -5.00 -24.54
N ALA A 179 3.24 -5.99 -24.43
CA ALA A 179 2.42 -6.50 -25.53
C ALA A 179 1.03 -5.83 -25.64
N ARG A 180 0.78 -4.77 -24.86
CA ARG A 180 -0.40 -3.89 -24.91
C ARG A 180 -0.02 -2.54 -25.51
#